data_AF-A0A534P1S8-F1
#
_entry.id   AF-A0A534P1S8-F1
#
_cell.length_a   1.000
_cell.length_b   1.000
_cell.length_c   1.000
_cell.angle_alpha   90.00
_cell.angle_beta   90.00
_cell.angle_gamma   90.00
#
_symmetry.space_group_name_H-M   'P 1'
#
loop_
_entity.id
_entity.type
_entity.pdbx_description
1 polymer ?
#
loop_
_entity_poly.entity_id
_entity_poly.type
_entity_poly.pdbx_seq_one_letter_code
_entity_poly.pdbx_strand_id
1 'polypeptide(L)'
;MSLSAAQWSQVEALFAEAVDLPRASRGPTLERVALDGAVLTELLALLAAADSGGDFLSRPVMVVSSAIESLGTGTRLGPWRVLRLVGRGGMGEVYEAERADGQFEQRAAIKLLWQDSIPLLERFQVERQILARLEHPGIARLLDGGVTAAGQPYAVMEYVEGKTVIDWCRARASPLEERLRLFLQVCEA
;
A
#
# COMPACT_ATOMS: atom_id res chain seq x y z
N MET A 1 -16.67 -15.73 -1.12
CA MET A 1 -15.89 -16.85 -0.54
C MET A 1 -14.43 -16.48 -0.70
N SER A 2 -13.63 -16.55 0.36
CA SER A 2 -12.20 -16.24 0.29
C SER A 2 -11.43 -17.38 -0.37
N LEU A 3 -10.55 -17.07 -1.31
CA LEU A 3 -9.62 -18.04 -1.89
C LEU A 3 -8.58 -18.47 -0.85
N SER A 4 -8.17 -19.75 -0.90
CA SER A 4 -7.02 -20.25 -0.14
C SER A 4 -5.69 -19.78 -0.75
N ALA A 5 -4.60 -19.88 0.02
CA ALA A 5 -3.26 -19.54 -0.47
C ALA A 5 -2.83 -20.34 -1.71
N ALA A 6 -3.22 -21.62 -1.80
CA ALA A 6 -2.93 -22.47 -2.96
C ALA A 6 -3.70 -22.01 -4.22
N GLN A 7 -4.98 -21.63 -4.04
CA GLN A 7 -5.80 -21.08 -5.12
C GLN A 7 -5.25 -19.72 -5.57
N TRP A 8 -4.74 -18.89 -4.65
CA TRP A 8 -4.09 -17.62 -5.00
C TRP A 8 -2.81 -17.80 -5.81
N SER A 9 -1.94 -18.72 -5.41
CA SER A 9 -0.73 -19.04 -6.17
C SER A 9 -1.06 -19.53 -7.59
N GLN A 10 -2.17 -20.27 -7.74
CA GLN A 10 -2.65 -20.71 -9.05
C GLN A 10 -3.17 -19.54 -9.91
N VAL A 11 -3.91 -18.59 -9.31
CA VAL A 11 -4.36 -17.37 -10.00
C VAL A 11 -3.17 -16.55 -10.50
N GLU A 12 -2.15 -16.33 -9.65
CA GLU A 12 -0.96 -15.56 -10.00
C GLU A 12 -0.20 -16.15 -11.19
N ALA A 13 0.06 -17.46 -11.16
CA ALA A 13 0.76 -18.15 -12.22
C ALA A 13 0.03 -18.05 -13.57
N LEU A 14 -1.29 -18.25 -13.57
CA LEU A 14 -2.12 -18.17 -14.77
C LEU A 14 -2.29 -16.74 -15.28
N PHE A 15 -2.38 -15.76 -14.38
CA PHE A 15 -2.42 -14.36 -14.76
C PHE A 15 -1.12 -13.93 -15.44
N ALA A 16 0.04 -14.29 -14.88
CA ALA A 16 1.34 -13.98 -15.45
C ALA A 16 1.51 -14.57 -16.86
N GLU A 17 0.99 -15.77 -17.11
CA GLU A 17 1.00 -16.39 -18.44
C GLU A 17 -0.01 -15.74 -19.40
N ALA A 18 -1.20 -15.39 -18.91
CA ALA A 18 -2.31 -14.93 -19.76
C ALA A 18 -2.27 -13.42 -20.07
N VAL A 19 -1.70 -12.58 -19.20
CA VAL A 19 -1.74 -11.11 -19.34
C VAL A 19 -1.04 -10.62 -20.61
N ASP A 20 0.04 -11.29 -21.01
CA ASP A 20 0.81 -10.94 -22.22
C ASP A 20 0.19 -11.51 -23.51
N LEU A 21 -0.75 -12.45 -23.41
CA LEU A 21 -1.45 -13.00 -24.57
C LEU A 21 -2.49 -12.00 -25.11
N PRO A 22 -2.72 -11.97 -26.44
CA PRO A 22 -3.85 -11.25 -27.02
C PRO A 22 -5.18 -11.71 -26.40
N ARG A 23 -6.11 -10.79 -26.13
CA ARG A 23 -7.41 -11.10 -25.49
C ARG A 23 -8.15 -12.26 -26.13
N ALA A 24 -8.13 -12.34 -27.46
CA ALA A 24 -8.78 -13.40 -28.22
C ALA A 24 -8.18 -14.80 -27.97
N SER A 25 -6.93 -14.88 -27.52
CA SER A 25 -6.20 -16.14 -27.29
C SER A 25 -6.24 -16.62 -25.85
N ARG A 26 -6.74 -15.80 -24.91
CA ARG A 26 -6.79 -16.16 -23.47
C ARG A 26 -7.85 -17.22 -23.17
N GLY A 27 -9.07 -17.08 -23.70
CA GLY A 27 -10.17 -18.04 -23.49
C GLY A 27 -9.79 -19.49 -23.83
N PRO A 28 -9.32 -19.78 -25.06
CA PRO A 28 -8.89 -21.13 -25.45
C PRO A 28 -7.70 -21.68 -24.65
N THR A 29 -6.91 -20.82 -24.01
CA THR A 29 -5.79 -21.23 -23.14
C THR A 29 -6.30 -21.58 -21.74
N LEU A 30 -7.23 -20.78 -21.20
CA LEU A 30 -7.83 -21.02 -19.89
C LEU A 30 -8.78 -22.23 -19.89
N GLU A 31 -9.48 -22.50 -20.99
CA GLU A 31 -10.34 -23.70 -21.14
C GLU A 31 -9.55 -25.02 -21.09
N ARG A 32 -8.26 -25.00 -21.42
CA ARG A 32 -7.39 -26.19 -21.33
C ARG A 32 -6.99 -26.51 -19.89
N VAL A 33 -7.15 -25.57 -18.97
CA VAL A 33 -6.86 -25.75 -17.55
C VAL A 33 -8.20 -25.93 -16.84
N ALA A 34 -8.44 -27.10 -16.25
CA ALA A 34 -9.63 -27.33 -15.44
C ALA A 34 -9.53 -26.49 -14.14
N LEU A 35 -10.11 -25.29 -14.16
CA LEU A 35 -10.07 -24.36 -13.05
C LEU A 35 -11.32 -24.51 -12.16
N ASP A 36 -11.10 -24.38 -10.85
CA ASP A 36 -12.17 -24.13 -9.89
C ASP A 36 -12.90 -22.82 -10.29
N GLY A 37 -14.23 -22.80 -10.16
CA GLY A 37 -15.05 -21.62 -10.47
C GLY A 37 -14.64 -20.39 -9.67
N ALA A 38 -14.16 -20.55 -8.43
CA ALA A 38 -13.65 -19.43 -7.63
C ALA A 38 -12.35 -18.86 -8.20
N VAL A 39 -11.42 -19.71 -8.64
CA VAL A 39 -10.15 -19.33 -9.27
C VAL A 39 -10.38 -18.67 -10.62
N LEU A 40 -11.28 -19.24 -11.44
CA LEU A 40 -11.63 -18.69 -12.75
C LEU A 40 -12.25 -17.29 -12.62
N THR A 41 -13.13 -17.09 -11.64
CA THR A 41 -13.78 -15.79 -11.41
C THR A 41 -12.76 -14.70 -11.08
N GLU A 42 -11.82 -14.98 -10.17
CA GLU A 42 -10.78 -14.02 -9.77
C GLU A 42 -9.80 -13.73 -10.93
N LEU A 43 -9.36 -14.77 -11.64
CA LEU A 43 -8.46 -14.63 -12.78
C LEU A 43 -9.06 -13.77 -13.89
N LEU A 44 -10.34 -13.97 -14.22
CA LEU A 44 -11.04 -13.14 -15.22
C LEU A 44 -11.19 -11.69 -14.76
N ALA A 45 -11.43 -11.45 -13.46
CA ALA A 45 -11.50 -10.10 -12.90
C ALA A 45 -10.15 -9.36 -13.01
N LEU A 46 -9.03 -10.04 -12.73
CA LEU A 46 -7.68 -9.48 -12.87
C LEU A 46 -7.33 -9.19 -14.33
N LEU A 47 -7.62 -10.11 -15.26
CA LEU A 47 -7.38 -9.89 -16.69
C LEU A 47 -8.21 -8.73 -17.23
N ALA A 48 -9.48 -8.61 -16.83
CA ALA A 48 -10.34 -7.49 -17.20
C ALA A 48 -9.81 -6.15 -16.63
N ALA A 49 -9.25 -6.15 -15.42
CA ALA A 49 -8.63 -4.97 -14.82
C ALA A 49 -7.36 -4.55 -15.59
N ALA A 50 -6.48 -5.49 -15.93
CA ALA A 50 -5.29 -5.22 -16.73
C ALA A 50 -5.64 -4.67 -18.13
N ASP A 51 -6.70 -5.20 -18.72
CA ASP A 51 -7.23 -4.79 -20.02
C ASP A 51 -7.83 -3.38 -20.05
N SER A 52 -8.26 -2.86 -18.91
CA SER A 52 -8.88 -1.53 -18.84
C SER A 52 -7.91 -0.37 -19.06
N GLY A 53 -6.62 -0.63 -19.29
CA GLY A 53 -5.67 0.30 -19.92
C GLY A 53 -5.46 1.60 -19.13
N GLY A 54 -4.45 1.61 -18.26
CA GLY A 54 -3.85 2.88 -17.79
C GLY A 54 -4.30 3.41 -16.43
N ASP A 55 -5.04 2.64 -15.64
CA ASP A 55 -5.44 3.02 -14.26
C ASP A 55 -5.05 1.96 -13.22
N PHE A 56 -4.15 1.03 -13.59
CA PHE A 56 -3.70 -0.06 -12.71
C PHE A 56 -2.95 0.45 -11.46
N LEU A 57 -2.25 1.58 -11.58
CA LEU A 57 -1.57 2.24 -10.45
C LEU A 57 -2.54 3.07 -9.56
N SER A 58 -3.79 3.22 -9.99
CA SER A 58 -4.79 4.10 -9.37
C SER A 58 -5.96 3.33 -8.78
N ARG A 59 -6.18 2.09 -9.24
CA ARG A 59 -7.07 1.13 -8.61
C ARG A 59 -6.31 0.44 -7.48
N PRO A 60 -6.77 0.52 -6.22
CA PRO A 60 -6.20 -0.33 -5.17
C PRO A 60 -6.32 -1.78 -5.63
N VAL A 61 -5.19 -2.49 -5.63
CA VAL A 61 -5.16 -3.94 -5.81
C VAL A 61 -6.11 -4.51 -4.77
N MET A 62 -7.26 -5.02 -5.23
CA MET A 62 -8.16 -5.80 -4.39
C MET A 62 -7.47 -7.14 -4.14
N VAL A 63 -6.45 -7.13 -3.27
CA VAL A 63 -6.08 -8.32 -2.51
C VAL A 63 -7.24 -8.53 -1.53
N VAL A 64 -7.78 -9.74 -1.53
CA VAL A 64 -8.99 -10.13 -0.79
C VAL A 64 -8.84 -9.76 0.69
N SER A 65 -9.45 -8.62 1.03
CA SER A 65 -9.45 -8.00 2.35
C SER A 65 -10.07 -8.96 3.37
N SER A 66 -9.27 -9.46 4.31
CA SER A 66 -9.73 -9.42 5.70
C SER A 66 -9.98 -7.93 6.01
N ALA A 67 -11.21 -7.61 6.40
CA ALA A 67 -11.65 -6.24 6.58
C ALA A 67 -10.67 -5.47 7.48
N ILE A 68 -9.92 -4.54 6.89
CA ILE A 68 -9.09 -3.62 7.65
C ILE A 68 -10.03 -2.71 8.45
N GLU A 69 -9.89 -2.74 9.76
CA GLU A 69 -10.52 -1.77 10.62
C GLU A 69 -9.76 -0.45 10.50
N SER A 70 -10.33 0.51 9.79
CA SER A 70 -9.83 1.89 9.76
C SER A 70 -9.75 2.46 11.19
N LEU A 71 -8.73 3.26 11.46
CA LEU A 71 -8.58 3.91 12.76
C LEU A 71 -9.50 5.13 12.85
N GLY A 72 -10.38 5.13 13.84
CA GLY A 72 -11.15 6.32 14.20
C GLY A 72 -10.28 7.44 14.80
N THR A 73 -10.75 8.68 14.70
CA THR A 73 -10.20 9.80 15.47
C THR A 73 -10.28 9.49 16.97
N GLY A 74 -9.20 9.76 17.69
CA GLY A 74 -9.07 9.48 19.12
C GLY A 74 -8.52 8.08 19.44
N THR A 75 -8.45 7.17 18.46
CA THR A 75 -7.84 5.85 18.66
C THR A 75 -6.41 5.97 19.15
N ARG A 76 -6.06 5.18 20.17
CA ARG A 76 -4.72 5.14 20.75
C ARG A 76 -3.93 3.92 20.28
N LEU A 77 -2.69 4.17 19.86
CA LEU A 77 -1.70 3.16 19.50
C LEU A 77 -0.42 3.44 20.29
N GLY A 78 -0.23 2.72 21.40
CA GLY A 78 0.83 3.04 22.36
C GLY A 78 0.72 4.49 22.85
N PRO A 79 1.79 5.31 22.76
CA PRO A 79 1.78 6.71 23.17
C PRO A 79 1.07 7.63 22.17
N TRP A 80 0.62 7.14 21.01
CA TRP A 80 0.09 7.95 19.92
C TRP A 80 -1.43 7.98 19.91
N ARG A 81 -2.01 9.14 19.60
CA ARG A 81 -3.45 9.34 19.40
C ARG A 81 -3.72 9.81 17.98
N VAL A 82 -4.61 9.10 17.27
CA VAL A 82 -5.03 9.45 15.91
C VAL A 82 -5.85 10.73 15.92
N LEU A 83 -5.52 11.67 15.04
CA LEU A 83 -6.25 12.92 14.83
C LEU A 83 -7.19 12.83 13.64
N ARG A 84 -6.67 12.45 12.46
CA ARG A 84 -7.46 12.37 11.22
C ARG A 84 -6.78 11.51 10.16
N LEU A 85 -7.56 11.05 9.19
CA LEU A 85 -7.04 10.44 7.96
C LEU A 85 -6.35 11.51 7.10
N VAL A 86 -5.17 11.20 6.58
CA VAL A 86 -4.37 12.04 5.66
C VAL A 86 -4.49 11.52 4.24
N GLY A 87 -4.44 10.19 4.06
CA GLY A 87 -4.53 9.60 2.73
C GLY A 87 -4.70 8.09 2.76
N ARG A 88 -5.07 7.54 1.60
CA ARG A 88 -5.22 6.10 1.36
C ARG A 88 -4.42 5.72 0.11
N GLY A 89 -3.79 4.56 0.13
CA GLY A 89 -3.06 4.03 -1.02
C GLY A 89 -3.06 2.51 -1.06
N GLY A 90 -2.40 1.93 -2.06
CA GLY A 90 -2.37 0.48 -2.27
C GLY A 90 -1.73 -0.34 -1.14
N MET A 91 -0.99 0.30 -0.23
CA MET A 91 -0.33 -0.38 0.91
C MET A 91 -0.97 -0.08 2.27
N GLY A 92 -1.98 0.79 2.33
CA GLY A 92 -2.56 1.16 3.62
C GLY A 92 -3.24 2.52 3.68
N GLU A 93 -3.49 2.94 4.91
CA GLU A 93 -3.99 4.26 5.27
C GLU A 93 -2.93 5.02 6.05
N VAL A 94 -2.84 6.32 5.82
CA VAL A 94 -1.96 7.23 6.55
C VAL A 94 -2.80 8.19 7.36
N TYR A 95 -2.51 8.30 8.64
CA TYR A 95 -3.19 9.15 9.60
C TYR A 95 -2.23 10.19 10.17
N GLU A 96 -2.74 11.37 10.45
CA GLU A 96 -2.07 12.32 11.33
C GLU A 96 -2.34 11.91 12.77
N ALA A 97 -1.32 11.96 13.60
CA ALA A 97 -1.39 11.62 15.01
C ALA A 97 -0.56 12.59 15.85
N GLU A 98 -0.82 12.57 17.14
CA GLU A 98 -0.03 13.28 18.13
C GLU A 98 0.40 12.34 19.26
N ARG A 99 1.49 12.67 19.91
CA ARG A 99 1.92 12.02 21.14
C ARG A 99 1.02 12.46 22.29
N ALA A 100 0.48 11.51 23.02
CA ALA A 100 -0.58 11.71 24.01
C ALA A 100 -0.31 10.97 25.33
N ASP A 101 0.97 10.77 25.68
CA ASP A 101 1.43 10.17 26.95
C ASP A 101 1.85 11.22 27.99
N GLY A 102 1.70 12.51 27.67
CA GLY A 102 1.95 13.62 28.59
C GLY A 102 3.42 13.93 28.84
N GLN A 103 4.35 13.28 28.12
CA GLN A 103 5.78 13.53 28.28
C GLN A 103 6.23 14.77 27.50
N PHE A 104 5.81 14.86 26.24
CA PHE A 104 6.11 15.98 25.35
C PHE A 104 5.15 15.97 24.15
N GLU A 105 5.03 17.12 23.49
CA GLU A 105 4.22 17.27 22.30
C GLU A 105 5.03 16.90 21.05
N GLN A 106 4.48 16.00 20.24
CA GLN A 106 5.07 15.62 18.95
C GLN A 106 3.97 15.19 17.98
N ARG A 107 3.99 15.71 16.75
CA ARG A 107 3.13 15.26 15.65
C ARG A 107 3.82 14.15 14.85
N ALA A 108 3.03 13.21 14.37
CA ALA A 108 3.50 12.06 13.62
C ALA A 108 2.51 11.65 12.52
N ALA A 109 3.01 10.92 11.53
CA ALA A 109 2.21 10.19 10.57
C ALA A 109 2.17 8.71 10.97
N ILE A 110 0.98 8.12 11.09
CA ILE A 110 0.81 6.68 11.31
C ILE A 110 0.39 6.05 10.00
N LYS A 111 1.24 5.18 9.43
CA LYS A 111 0.89 4.34 8.28
C LYS A 111 0.40 2.99 8.78
N LEU A 112 -0.90 2.75 8.69
CA LEU A 112 -1.52 1.45 8.94
C LEU A 112 -1.44 0.62 7.67
N LEU A 113 -0.85 -0.57 7.75
CA LEU A 113 -0.59 -1.43 6.60
C LEU A 113 -1.72 -2.45 6.42
N TRP A 114 -2.05 -2.78 5.17
CA TRP A 114 -3.00 -3.85 4.88
C TRP A 114 -2.44 -5.20 5.37
N GLN A 115 -3.29 -6.06 5.92
CA GLN A 115 -2.88 -7.31 6.56
C GLN A 115 -2.11 -8.25 5.59
N ASP A 116 -2.48 -8.22 4.31
CA ASP A 116 -1.88 -9.03 3.24
C ASP A 116 -0.76 -8.30 2.46
N SER A 117 -0.48 -7.03 2.77
CA SER A 117 0.55 -6.24 2.06
C SER A 117 1.99 -6.52 2.52
N ILE A 118 2.17 -7.43 3.47
CA ILE A 118 3.49 -7.80 4.01
C ILE A 118 3.67 -9.31 3.93
N PRO A 119 4.48 -9.83 3.00
CA PRO A 119 4.99 -11.19 3.10
C PRO A 119 5.90 -11.24 4.34
N LEU A 120 5.43 -11.92 5.40
CA LEU A 120 6.11 -12.18 6.67
C LEU A 120 6.42 -10.93 7.52
N LEU A 121 5.87 -10.91 8.73
CA LEU A 121 6.23 -10.03 9.85
C LEU A 121 7.76 -9.89 10.07
N GLU A 122 8.53 -10.90 9.66
CA GLU A 122 10.01 -10.89 9.66
C GLU A 122 10.60 -9.84 8.71
N ARG A 123 10.04 -9.66 7.51
CA ARG A 123 10.46 -8.57 6.60
C ARG A 123 10.13 -7.22 7.18
N PHE A 124 8.99 -7.07 7.86
CA PHE A 124 8.64 -5.81 8.52
C PHE A 124 9.61 -5.45 9.64
N GLN A 125 10.09 -6.43 10.42
CA GLN A 125 11.11 -6.17 11.45
C GLN A 125 12.45 -5.76 10.81
N VAL A 126 12.87 -6.44 9.75
CA VAL A 126 14.09 -6.11 9.00
C VAL A 126 13.97 -4.71 8.36
N GLU A 127 12.85 -4.41 7.73
CA GLU A 127 12.59 -3.12 7.07
C GLU A 127 12.51 -1.99 8.10
N ARG A 128 11.89 -2.20 9.26
CA ARG A 128 11.93 -1.25 10.38
C ARG A 128 13.35 -1.00 10.85
N GLN A 129 14.20 -2.02 10.92
CA GLN A 129 15.59 -1.86 11.34
C GLN A 129 16.43 -1.10 10.31
N ILE A 130 16.14 -1.26 9.01
CA ILE A 130 16.76 -0.49 7.92
C ILE A 130 16.27 0.97 7.99
N LEU A 131 14.96 1.19 8.04
CA LEU A 131 14.36 2.52 8.14
C LEU A 131 14.78 3.28 9.40
N ALA A 132 14.98 2.58 10.51
CA ALA A 132 15.48 3.18 11.76
C ALA A 132 16.94 3.65 11.66
N ARG A 133 17.71 3.17 10.68
CA ARG A 133 19.10 3.57 10.45
C ARG A 133 19.25 4.59 9.31
N LEU A 134 18.20 4.82 8.54
CA LEU A 134 18.20 5.77 7.44
C LEU A 134 17.92 7.17 7.97
N GLU A 135 18.96 7.99 7.99
CA GLU A 135 18.87 9.42 8.27
C GLU A 135 19.23 10.20 7.00
N HIS A 136 18.21 10.70 6.31
CA HIS A 136 18.39 11.54 5.14
C HIS A 136 17.27 12.59 5.11
N PRO A 137 17.54 13.86 4.75
CA PRO A 137 16.50 14.91 4.66
C PRO A 137 15.35 14.58 3.72
N GLY A 138 15.57 13.71 2.73
CA GLY A 138 14.54 13.22 1.81
C GLY A 138 13.70 12.03 2.34
N ILE A 139 14.04 11.48 3.51
CA ILE A 139 13.37 10.30 4.10
C ILE A 139 12.75 10.70 5.44
N ALA A 140 11.43 10.55 5.55
CA ALA A 140 10.75 10.73 6.82
C ALA A 140 11.24 9.69 7.84
N ARG A 141 11.74 10.16 8.98
CA ARG A 141 12.32 9.30 10.01
C ARG A 141 11.28 8.40 10.64
N LEU A 142 11.65 7.14 10.89
CA LEU A 142 10.85 6.21 11.68
C LEU A 142 10.96 6.58 13.17
N LEU A 143 9.83 6.86 13.81
CA LEU A 143 9.75 7.23 15.22
C LEU A 143 9.39 6.02 16.09
N ASP A 144 8.47 5.19 15.62
CA ASP A 144 7.91 4.05 16.35
C ASP A 144 7.20 3.08 15.38
N GLY A 145 6.59 2.04 15.92
CA GLY A 145 5.68 1.15 15.19
C GLY A 145 5.28 -0.06 16.01
N GLY A 146 4.29 -0.79 15.53
CA GLY A 146 3.80 -1.96 16.25
C GLY A 146 2.77 -2.72 15.45
N VAL A 147 1.91 -3.42 16.19
CA VAL A 147 0.77 -4.15 15.66
C VAL A 147 -0.46 -3.72 16.45
N THR A 148 -1.57 -3.44 15.78
CA THR A 148 -2.84 -3.09 16.45
C THR A 148 -3.43 -4.30 17.18
N ALA A 149 -4.44 -4.08 18.02
CA ALA A 149 -5.18 -5.18 18.66
C ALA A 149 -5.84 -6.13 17.64
N ALA A 150 -6.17 -5.62 16.44
CA ALA A 150 -6.71 -6.38 15.32
C ALA A 150 -5.63 -7.11 14.49
N GLY A 151 -4.36 -7.05 14.90
CA GLY A 151 -3.26 -7.74 14.22
C GLY A 151 -2.71 -7.00 13.00
N GLN A 152 -2.99 -5.71 12.83
CA GLN A 152 -2.54 -4.93 11.68
C GLN A 152 -1.22 -4.21 11.99
N PRO A 153 -0.17 -4.38 11.18
CA PRO A 153 1.08 -3.66 11.35
C PRO A 153 0.90 -2.16 11.13
N TYR A 154 1.60 -1.35 11.91
CA TYR A 154 1.67 0.10 11.70
C TYR A 154 3.09 0.62 11.93
N ALA A 155 3.44 1.68 11.20
CA ALA A 155 4.65 2.45 11.38
C ALA A 155 4.30 3.88 11.76
N VAL A 156 5.05 4.45 12.70
CA VAL A 156 4.92 5.86 13.10
C VAL A 156 6.14 6.61 12.59
N MET A 157 5.92 7.64 11.80
CA MET A 157 6.95 8.38 11.09
C MET A 157 6.82 9.87 11.37
N GLU A 158 7.89 10.62 11.08
CA GLU A 158 7.87 12.07 11.07
C GLU A 158 6.72 12.59 10.19
N TYR A 159 5.92 13.51 10.73
CA TYR A 159 4.86 14.15 9.97
C TYR A 159 5.43 15.27 9.10
N VAL A 160 5.40 15.09 7.78
CA VAL A 160 5.84 16.11 6.83
C VAL A 160 4.66 17.04 6.49
N GLU A 161 4.76 18.29 6.91
CA GLU A 161 3.82 19.33 6.50
C GLU A 161 4.02 19.69 5.03
N GLY A 162 2.97 19.55 4.23
CA GLY A 162 3.03 19.94 2.83
C GLY A 162 1.96 19.30 1.97
N LYS A 163 2.21 19.30 0.67
CA LYS A 163 1.38 18.64 -0.35
C LYS A 163 2.14 17.45 -0.91
N THR A 164 1.41 16.46 -1.40
CA THR A 164 2.03 15.39 -2.19
C THR A 164 2.71 15.98 -3.43
N VAL A 165 3.79 15.36 -3.91
CA VAL A 165 4.49 15.78 -5.14
C VAL A 165 3.53 15.86 -6.32
N ILE A 166 2.58 14.92 -6.39
CA ILE A 166 1.55 14.86 -7.44
C ILE A 166 0.63 16.08 -7.37
N ASP A 167 0.09 16.40 -6.19
CA ASP A 167 -0.81 17.55 -6.03
C ASP A 167 -0.08 18.87 -6.23
N TRP A 168 1.18 18.95 -5.79
CA TRP A 168 2.03 20.10 -6.03
C TRP A 168 2.23 20.35 -7.52
N CYS A 169 2.58 19.31 -8.28
CA CYS A 169 2.78 19.41 -9.73
C CYS A 169 1.47 19.74 -10.46
N ARG A 170 0.35 19.14 -10.04
CA ARG A 170 -0.97 19.37 -10.63
C ARG A 170 -1.43 20.81 -10.41
N ALA A 171 -1.31 21.33 -9.19
CA ALA A 171 -1.73 22.68 -8.84
C ALA A 171 -0.97 23.77 -9.61
N ARG A 172 0.25 23.49 -10.05
CA ARG A 172 1.11 24.43 -10.77
C ARG A 172 1.14 24.19 -12.29
N ALA A 173 0.41 23.17 -12.77
CA ALA A 173 0.54 22.66 -14.14
C ALA A 173 2.01 22.45 -14.55
N SER A 174 2.82 21.91 -13.63
CA SER A 174 4.28 21.85 -13.77
C SER A 174 4.70 21.15 -15.07
N PRO A 175 5.62 21.73 -15.85
CA PRO A 175 6.17 21.10 -17.05
C PRO A 175 6.99 19.85 -16.70
N LEU A 176 7.22 18.98 -17.69
CA LEU A 176 7.93 17.71 -17.50
C LEU A 176 9.29 17.89 -16.81
N GLU A 177 10.06 18.90 -17.21
CA GLU A 177 11.38 19.18 -16.63
C GLU A 177 11.32 19.43 -15.12
N GLU A 178 10.34 20.20 -14.63
CA GLU A 178 10.18 20.48 -13.20
C GLU A 178 9.80 19.22 -12.43
N ARG A 179 8.95 18.36 -13.01
CA ARG A 179 8.60 17.06 -12.43
C ARG A 179 9.81 16.14 -12.34
N LEU A 180 10.67 16.13 -13.36
CA LEU A 180 11.90 15.33 -13.36
C LEU A 180 12.90 15.85 -12.32
N ARG A 181 13.01 17.16 -12.11
CA ARG A 181 13.86 17.71 -11.03
C ARG A 181 13.38 17.26 -9.65
N LEU A 182 12.08 17.25 -9.39
CA LEU A 182 11.52 16.72 -8.14
C LEU A 182 11.75 15.21 -8.01
N PHE A 183 11.64 14.47 -9.11
CA PHE A 183 11.93 13.03 -9.10
C PHE A 183 13.39 12.74 -8.76
N LEU A 184 14.34 13.52 -9.29
CA LEU A 184 15.75 13.38 -8.96
C LEU A 184 16.02 13.61 -7.46
N GLN A 185 15.37 14.59 -6.83
CA GLN A 185 15.46 14.79 -5.37
C GLN A 185 14.96 13.57 -4.58
N VAL A 186 13.94 12.88 -5.07
CA VAL A 186 13.46 11.63 -4.47
C VAL A 186 14.48 10.50 -4.65
N CYS A 187 15.17 10.44 -5.80
CA CYS A 187 16.20 9.43 -6.06
C CYS A 187 17.52 9.67 -5.30
N GLU A 188 17.76 10.88 -4.81
CA GLU A 188 18.91 11.20 -3.94
C GLU A 188 18.76 10.66 -2.52
N ALA A 189 17.54 10.28 -2.13
CA ALA A 189 17.22 9.68 -0.85
C ALA A 189 17.61 8.20 -0.78
#